data_AF-A0A2G9Y2C0-F1
#
_entry.id   AF-A0A2G9Y2C0-F1
#
_cell.length_a   1.000
_cell.length_b   1.000
_cell.length_c   1.000
_cell.angle_alpha   90.00
_cell.angle_beta   90.00
_cell.angle_gamma   90.00
#
_symmetry.space_group_name_H-M   'P 1'
#
loop_
_entity.id
_entity.type
_entity.pdbx_description
1 polymer ?
#
loop_
_entity_poly.entity_id
_entity_poly.type
_entity_poly.pdbx_seq_one_letter_code
_entity_poly.pdbx_strand_id
1 'polypeptide(L)' 'MNILIIILLSSCFLCSYRIWRGPTIADRMVATDILGILVVGICALLAVTTKRDFLI' A
#
# COMPACT_ATOMS: atom_id res chain seq x y z
N MET A 1 -9.10 -1.10 -14.01
CA MET A 1 -8.93 -0.02 -13.02
C MET A 1 -9.43 -0.41 -11.63
N ASN A 2 -10.72 -0.74 -11.45
CA ASN A 2 -11.25 -1.23 -10.16
C ASN A 2 -10.53 -2.47 -9.62
N ILE A 3 -10.17 -3.43 -10.49
CA ILE A 3 -9.49 -4.66 -10.09
C ILE A 3 -8.09 -4.39 -9.50
N LEU A 4 -7.36 -3.41 -10.04
CA LEU A 4 -6.04 -3.01 -9.53
C LEU A 4 -6.15 -2.43 -8.11
N ILE A 5 -7.15 -1.58 -7.88
CA ILE A 5 -7.40 -0.98 -6.56
C ILE A 5 -7.79 -2.06 -5.54
N ILE A 6 -8.64 -3.02 -5.93
CA ILE A 6 -9.07 -4.11 -5.04
C ILE A 6 -7.89 -5.03 -4.66
N ILE A 7 -6.99 -5.32 -5.61
CA ILE A 7 -5.79 -6.13 -5.35
C ILE A 7 -4.81 -5.40 -4.44
N LEU A 8 -4.57 -4.11 -4.67
CA LEU A 8 -3.72 -3.28 -3.80
C LEU A 8 -4.30 -3.17 -2.38
N LEU A 9 -5.62 -3.02 -2.26
CA LEU A 9 -6.29 -2.94 -0.95
C LEU A 9 -6.18 -4.27 -0.18
N SER A 10 -6.36 -5.41 -0.85
CA SER A 10 -6.21 -6.73 -0.21
C SER A 10 -4.75 -6.99 0.19
N SER A 11 -3.79 -6.59 -0.64
CA SER A 11 -2.36 -6.68 -0.34
C SER A 11 -1.97 -5.78 0.84
N CYS A 12 -2.59 -4.61 0.99
CA CYS A 12 -2.37 -3.71 2.12
C CYS A 12 -2.86 -4.32 3.44
N PHE A 13 -3.98 -5.06 3.40
CA PHE A 13 -4.52 -5.79 4.54
C PHE A 13 -3.60 -6.95 4.96
N LEU A 14 -3.06 -7.69 3.99
CA LEU A 14 -2.09 -8.77 4.20
C LEU A 14 -0.75 -8.26 4.77
N CYS A 15 -0.24 -7.11 4.31
CA CYS A 15 0.97 -6.51 4.86
C CYS A 15 0.76 -5.98 6.29
N SER A 16 -0.42 -5.42 6.60
CA SER A 16 -0.79 -5.01 7.95
C SER A 16 -0.84 -6.20 8.93
N TYR A 17 -1.26 -7.37 8.45
CA TYR A 17 -1.20 -8.61 9.23
C TYR A 17 0.24 -9.03 9.58
N ARG A 18 1.20 -8.85 8.67
CA ARG A 18 2.63 -9.14 8.97
C ARG A 18 3.22 -8.19 10.02
N ILE A 19 2.82 -6.92 10.02
CA ILE A 19 3.28 -5.95 11.04
C ILE A 19 2.85 -6.37 12.45
N TRP A 20 1.60 -6.82 12.59
CA TRP A 20 1.05 -7.21 13.89
C TRP A 20 1.68 -8.50 14.43
N ARG A 21 2.04 -9.45 13.56
CA ARG A 21 2.53 -10.78 13.97
C ARG A 21 4.06 -10.94 13.93
N GLY A 22 4.79 -9.88 13.59
CA GLY A 22 6.26 -9.90 13.52
C GLY A 22 6.89 -10.12 14.90
N PRO A 23 7.77 -11.14 15.09
CA PRO A 23 8.44 -11.42 16.37
C PRO A 23 9.57 -10.42 16.67
N THR A 24 10.22 -9.89 15.63
CA THR A 24 11.37 -8.99 15.73
C THR A 24 11.00 -7.55 15.39
N ILE A 25 11.55 -6.59 16.13
CA ILE A 25 11.29 -5.14 15.92
C ILE A 25 11.73 -4.71 14.51
N ALA A 26 12.82 -5.30 14.00
CA ALA A 26 13.30 -5.08 12.64
C ALA A 26 12.28 -5.50 11.56
N ASP A 27 11.60 -6.64 11.73
CA ASP A 27 10.59 -7.11 10.77
C ASP A 27 9.38 -6.19 10.71
N ARG A 28 8.98 -5.63 11.85
CA ARG A 28 7.88 -4.66 11.92
C ARG A 28 8.23 -3.35 11.21
N MET A 29 9.48 -2.92 11.34
CA MET A 29 9.97 -1.69 10.71
C MET A 29 9.99 -1.81 9.18
N VAL A 30 10.56 -2.91 8.65
CA VAL A 30 10.57 -3.20 7.20
C VAL A 30 9.16 -3.40 6.65
N ALA A 31 8.29 -4.08 7.39
CA ALA A 31 6.91 -4.29 6.94
C ALA A 31 6.10 -2.98 6.86
N THR A 32 6.42 -1.99 7.71
CA THR A 32 5.79 -0.65 7.66
C THR A 32 6.27 0.15 6.44
N ASP A 33 7.54 0.04 6.07
CA ASP A 33 8.10 0.67 4.86
C ASP A 33 7.42 0.14 3.58
N ILE A 34 7.28 -1.19 3.49
CA ILE A 34 6.59 -1.85 2.37
C ILE A 34 5.12 -1.41 2.28
N LEU A 35 4.44 -1.20 3.41
CA LEU A 35 3.09 -0.63 3.42
C LEU A 35 3.04 0.78 2.85
N GLY A 36 4.00 1.64 3.22
CA GLY A 36 4.08 3.01 2.71
C GLY A 36 4.16 3.05 1.18
N ILE A 37 5.03 2.23 0.59
CA ILE A 37 5.19 2.12 -0.87
C ILE A 37 3.89 1.62 -1.53
N LEU A 38 3.19 0.67 -0.90
CA LEU A 38 1.92 0.15 -1.39
C LEU A 38 0.83 1.23 -1.44
N VAL A 39 0.75 2.07 -0.40
CA VAL A 39 -0.19 3.20 -0.31
C VAL A 39 0.13 4.27 -1.36
N VAL A 40 1.42 4.58 -1.58
CA VAL A 40 1.85 5.50 -2.65
C VAL A 40 1.42 4.98 -4.02
N GLY A 41 1.53 3.67 -4.27
CA GLY A 41 1.03 3.03 -5.49
C GLY A 41 -0.49 3.19 -5.70
N ILE A 42 -1.29 3.06 -4.63
CA ILE A 42 -2.73 3.33 -4.68
C ILE A 42 -3.00 4.80 -5.01
N CYS A 43 -2.27 5.72 -4.39
CA CYS A 43 -2.42 7.15 -4.60
C CYS A 43 -2.09 7.54 -6.05
N ALA A 44 -1.01 7.01 -6.61
CA ALA A 44 -0.64 7.20 -8.01
C ALA A 44 -1.70 6.66 -8.98
N LEU A 45 -2.23 5.46 -8.71
CA LEU A 45 -3.27 4.84 -9.53
C LEU A 45 -4.59 5.64 -9.46
N LEU A 46 -4.91 6.18 -8.28
CA LEU A 46 -6.05 7.07 -8.05
C LEU A 46 -5.90 8.42 -8.77
N ALA A 47 -4.70 9.00 -8.75
CA ALA A 47 -4.39 10.24 -9.47
C ALA A 47 -4.60 10.08 -10.99
N VAL A 48 -4.10 8.98 -11.55
CA VAL A 48 -4.29 8.62 -12.97
C VAL A 48 -5.77 8.39 -13.29
N THR A 49 -6.54 7.70 -12.44
CA THR A 49 -7.99 7.51 -12.68
C THR A 49 -8.79 8.79 -12.66
N THR A 50 -8.44 9.71 -11.76
CA THR A 50 -9.23 10.92 -11.55
C THR A 50 -8.93 11.95 -12.64
N LYS A 51 -7.98 11.68 -13.56
CA LYS A 51 -7.46 12.65 -14.55
C LYS A 51 -7.10 14.00 -13.92
N ARG A 52 -6.67 13.94 -12.64
CA ARG A 52 -6.15 15.10 -11.92
C ARG A 52 -4.65 14.91 -11.90
N ASP A 53 -3.99 15.45 -12.91
CA ASP A 53 -2.54 15.69 -13.00
C ASP A 53 -2.00 16.59 -11.86
N PHE A 54 -2.70 16.70 -10.73
CA PHE A 54 -2.44 17.70 -9.69
C PHE A 54 -1.59 17.17 -8.52
N LEU A 55 -1.06 15.95 -8.60
CA LEU A 55 -0.32 15.28 -7.51
C LEU A 55 1.06 14.75 -7.93
N ILE A 56 1.57 15.16 -9.10
CA ILE A 56 2.95 14.91 -9.54
C ILE A 56 3.66 16.26 -9.69
#